data_AF-A0A7C6WU40-F1
#
_entry.id   AF-A0A7C6WU40-F1
#
_cell.length_a   1.000
_cell.length_b   1.000
_cell.length_c   1.000
_cell.angle_alpha   90.00
_cell.angle_beta   90.00
_cell.angle_gamma   90.00
#
_symmetry.space_group_name_H-M   'P 1'
#
loop_
_entity.id
_entity.type
_entity.pdbx_description
1 polymer ?
#
loop_
_entity_poly.entity_id
_entity_poly.type
_entity_poly.pdbx_seq_one_letter_code
_entity_poly.pdbx_strand_id
1 'polypeptide(L)'
;MQQIRKWFAPRDMTTGTPWKVIAAFAVPMLIGNFAQQLYNTVDSAVVGQYVGVEAFAAVNSAMPAMMLLLALFMGISTGAGIRVSQYFGAKDRENLSVVIGNCLTLTALTSAIIMVLGTISIDPLLRLFNTPEAIFGMTSSYLHVVFIGIAGSLYYNILSGILRGLGDSLSALGFLLLSAALNVVLDLWFVISFGWGVFGVAQATVIAQVVSATLAYIKLTRMKESFELTRDTFRLRKDVVKDIIKLGVPAGVTQMIFSL
;
A
#
# COMPACT_ATOMS: atom_id res chain seq x y z
N MET A 1 1.95 -2.27 -31.14
CA MET A 1 2.56 -1.62 -29.96
C MET A 1 1.88 -0.31 -29.52
N GLN A 2 1.26 0.49 -30.40
CA GLN A 2 0.58 1.75 -30.00
C GLN A 2 -0.74 1.56 -29.21
N GLN A 3 -1.46 0.45 -29.40
CA GLN A 3 -2.73 0.19 -28.70
C GLN A 3 -2.57 -0.11 -27.20
N ILE A 4 -1.48 -0.78 -26.79
CA ILE A 4 -1.22 -1.10 -25.38
C ILE A 4 -0.90 0.18 -24.59
N ARG A 5 -0.20 1.14 -25.20
CA ARG A 5 0.07 2.46 -24.59
C ARG A 5 -1.21 3.25 -24.28
N LYS A 6 -2.29 3.10 -25.05
CA LYS A 6 -3.58 3.79 -24.80
C LYS A 6 -4.32 3.27 -23.56
N TRP A 7 -4.05 2.03 -23.13
CA TRP A 7 -4.60 1.48 -21.89
C TRP A 7 -3.85 2.03 -20.67
N PHE A 8 -2.55 2.34 -20.80
CA PHE A 8 -1.70 2.86 -19.72
C PHE A 8 -1.57 4.39 -19.71
N ALA A 9 -2.45 5.11 -20.41
CA ALA A 9 -2.44 6.57 -20.44
C ALA A 9 -3.52 7.12 -19.50
N PRO A 10 -3.23 8.20 -18.74
CA PRO A 10 -4.23 8.87 -17.91
C PRO A 10 -5.39 9.35 -18.79
N ARG A 11 -6.59 8.82 -18.54
CA ARG A 11 -7.78 9.09 -19.36
C ARG A 11 -8.58 10.22 -18.72
N ASP A 12 -8.80 11.31 -19.46
CA ASP A 12 -9.59 12.45 -18.97
C ASP A 12 -11.05 12.01 -18.75
N MET A 13 -11.42 11.81 -17.48
CA MET A 13 -12.73 11.30 -17.09
C MET A 13 -13.86 12.34 -17.21
N THR A 14 -13.53 13.59 -17.59
CA THR A 14 -14.49 14.69 -17.77
C THR A 14 -15.10 14.74 -19.16
N THR A 15 -14.64 13.90 -20.10
CA THR A 15 -15.09 13.90 -21.49
C THR A 15 -15.67 12.55 -21.91
N GLY A 16 -16.93 12.53 -22.35
CA GLY A 16 -17.63 11.34 -22.86
C GLY A 16 -18.94 11.00 -22.12
N THR A 17 -19.56 9.87 -22.49
CA THR A 17 -20.80 9.38 -21.85
C THR A 17 -20.50 8.84 -20.44
N PRO A 18 -21.12 9.39 -19.37
CA PRO A 18 -20.77 9.10 -17.98
C PRO A 18 -20.70 7.60 -17.64
N TRP A 19 -21.70 6.82 -18.06
CA TRP A 19 -21.75 5.39 -17.71
C TRP A 19 -20.63 4.57 -18.35
N LYS A 20 -20.17 4.92 -19.57
CA LYS A 20 -19.05 4.21 -20.24
C LYS A 20 -17.72 4.53 -19.57
N VAL A 21 -17.54 5.77 -19.10
CA VAL A 21 -16.32 6.20 -18.39
C VAL A 21 -16.29 5.57 -17.00
N ILE A 22 -17.41 5.55 -16.28
CA ILE A 22 -17.55 4.86 -14.99
C ILE A 22 -17.28 3.36 -15.16
N ALA A 23 -17.89 2.69 -16.14
CA ALA A 23 -17.65 1.27 -16.39
C ALA A 23 -16.18 0.98 -16.76
N ALA A 24 -15.57 1.81 -17.61
CA ALA A 24 -14.16 1.65 -18.00
C ALA A 24 -13.17 1.86 -16.84
N PHE A 25 -13.55 2.59 -15.79
CA PHE A 25 -12.74 2.77 -14.57
C PHE A 25 -13.07 1.72 -13.50
N ALA A 26 -14.35 1.37 -13.36
CA ALA A 26 -14.84 0.39 -12.40
C ALA A 26 -14.35 -1.02 -12.73
N VAL A 27 -14.32 -1.43 -14.01
CA VAL A 27 -13.87 -2.77 -14.39
C VAL A 27 -12.42 -3.04 -13.96
N PRO A 28 -11.42 -2.19 -14.28
CA PRO A 28 -10.06 -2.34 -13.76
C PRO A 28 -9.99 -2.30 -12.24
N MET A 29 -10.77 -1.45 -11.57
CA MET A 29 -10.81 -1.41 -10.10
C MET A 29 -11.37 -2.68 -9.48
N LEU A 30 -12.43 -3.25 -10.05
CA LEU A 30 -13.04 -4.50 -9.59
C LEU A 30 -12.08 -5.66 -9.79
N ILE A 31 -11.46 -5.75 -10.97
CA ILE A 31 -10.41 -6.75 -11.25
C ILE A 31 -9.25 -6.57 -10.28
N GLY A 32 -8.84 -5.33 -9.98
CA GLY A 32 -7.77 -5.06 -9.03
C GLY A 32 -8.11 -5.46 -7.60
N ASN A 33 -9.34 -5.20 -7.14
CA ASN A 33 -9.79 -5.70 -5.84
C ASN A 33 -9.84 -7.23 -5.82
N PHE A 34 -10.32 -7.86 -6.89
CA PHE A 34 -10.37 -9.32 -6.99
C PHE A 34 -8.97 -9.94 -7.02
N ALA A 35 -8.04 -9.33 -7.76
CA ALA A 35 -6.63 -9.73 -7.79
C ALA A 35 -5.95 -9.53 -6.42
N GLN A 36 -6.26 -8.45 -5.72
CA GLN A 36 -5.75 -8.20 -4.36
C GLN A 36 -6.31 -9.21 -3.37
N GLN A 37 -7.58 -9.59 -3.50
CA GLN A 37 -8.17 -10.61 -2.65
C GLN A 37 -7.58 -11.99 -2.93
N LEU A 38 -7.41 -12.35 -4.21
CA LEU A 38 -6.70 -13.56 -4.61
C LEU A 38 -5.28 -13.59 -4.09
N TYR A 39 -4.55 -12.47 -4.14
CA TYR A 39 -3.23 -12.34 -3.55
C TYR A 39 -3.24 -12.68 -2.06
N ASN A 40 -4.12 -12.05 -1.28
CA ASN A 40 -4.26 -12.32 0.15
C ASN A 40 -4.60 -13.80 0.43
N THR A 41 -5.47 -14.40 -0.39
CA THR A 41 -5.86 -15.81 -0.26
C THR A 41 -4.72 -16.76 -0.60
N VAL A 42 -3.97 -16.50 -1.68
CA VAL A 42 -2.84 -17.34 -2.10
C VAL A 42 -1.71 -17.26 -1.06
N ASP A 43 -1.37 -16.05 -0.60
CA ASP A 43 -0.38 -15.85 0.47
C ASP A 43 -0.76 -16.65 1.73
N SER A 44 -2.00 -16.49 2.20
CA SER A 44 -2.55 -17.25 3.33
C SER A 44 -2.48 -18.77 3.13
N ALA A 45 -2.81 -19.25 1.92
CA ALA A 45 -2.75 -20.68 1.60
C ALA A 45 -1.31 -21.22 1.53
N VAL A 46 -0.38 -20.43 0.97
CA VAL A 46 1.04 -20.78 0.89
C VAL A 46 1.64 -20.87 2.31
N VAL A 47 1.36 -19.90 3.17
CA VAL A 47 1.79 -19.93 4.58
C VAL A 47 1.24 -21.16 5.30
N GLY A 48 -0.06 -21.42 5.16
CA GLY A 48 -0.71 -22.58 5.81
C GLY A 48 -0.19 -23.93 5.33
N GLN A 49 0.05 -24.07 4.02
CA GLN A 49 0.43 -25.35 3.43
C GLN A 49 1.94 -25.63 3.47
N TYR A 50 2.79 -24.61 3.30
CA TYR A 50 4.24 -24.79 3.17
C TYR A 50 5.02 -24.46 4.45
N VAL A 51 4.49 -23.62 5.33
CA VAL A 51 5.16 -23.27 6.60
C VAL A 51 4.56 -24.01 7.79
N GLY A 52 3.24 -24.21 7.77
CA GLY A 52 2.53 -25.03 8.75
C GLY A 52 1.45 -24.26 9.52
N VAL A 53 0.62 -25.00 10.24
CA VAL A 53 -0.56 -24.47 10.94
C VAL A 53 -0.18 -23.46 12.04
N GLU A 54 0.93 -23.68 12.73
CA GLU A 54 1.43 -22.75 13.76
C GLU A 54 1.91 -21.41 13.17
N ALA A 55 2.54 -21.45 11.99
CA ALA A 55 2.96 -20.26 11.26
C ALA A 55 1.78 -19.47 10.72
N PHE A 56 0.78 -20.16 10.17
CA PHE A 56 -0.47 -19.55 9.75
C PHE A 56 -1.21 -18.90 10.92
N ALA A 57 -1.29 -19.59 12.06
CA ALA A 57 -1.87 -19.03 13.28
C ALA A 57 -1.08 -17.79 13.76
N ALA A 58 0.26 -17.83 13.73
CA ALA A 58 1.10 -16.69 14.09
C ALA A 58 0.84 -15.46 13.19
N VAL A 59 0.83 -15.64 11.87
CA VAL A 59 0.53 -14.55 10.91
C VAL A 59 -0.88 -14.01 11.14
N ASN A 60 -1.87 -14.87 11.34
CA ASN A 60 -3.24 -14.45 11.59
C ASN A 60 -3.40 -13.73 12.94
N SER A 61 -2.66 -14.13 13.98
CA SER A 61 -2.61 -13.41 15.26
C SER A 61 -1.93 -12.05 15.17
N ALA A 62 -1.06 -11.82 14.18
CA ALA A 62 -0.48 -10.50 13.89
C ALA A 62 -1.46 -9.56 13.14
N MET A 63 -2.50 -10.09 12.49
CA MET A 63 -3.42 -9.31 11.65
C MET A 63 -4.11 -8.15 12.39
N PRO A 64 -4.62 -8.30 13.63
CA PRO A 64 -5.21 -7.17 14.37
C PRO A 64 -4.21 -6.04 14.62
N ALA A 65 -2.96 -6.39 14.97
CA ALA A 65 -1.89 -5.40 15.15
C ALA A 65 -1.56 -4.68 13.84
N MET A 66 -1.51 -5.41 12.72
CA MET A 66 -1.33 -4.83 11.40
C MET A 66 -2.51 -3.94 10.98
N MET A 67 -3.75 -4.34 11.25
CA MET A 67 -4.94 -3.56 10.92
C MET A 67 -4.98 -2.22 11.66
N LEU A 68 -4.63 -2.20 12.96
CA LEU A 68 -4.60 -0.97 13.75
C LEU A 68 -3.59 0.05 13.19
N LEU A 69 -2.43 -0.43 12.73
CA LEU A 69 -1.41 0.43 12.12
C LEU A 69 -1.77 0.85 10.70
N LEU A 70 -2.33 -0.07 9.91
CA LEU A 70 -2.87 0.25 8.59
C LEU A 70 -4.00 1.27 8.70
N ALA A 71 -4.83 1.25 9.75
CA ALA A 71 -5.89 2.24 9.98
C ALA A 71 -5.33 3.66 10.14
N LEU A 72 -4.27 3.84 10.94
CA LEU A 72 -3.58 5.13 11.09
C LEU A 72 -3.06 5.65 9.74
N PHE A 73 -2.47 4.77 8.95
CA PHE A 73 -1.95 5.12 7.63
C PHE A 73 -3.04 5.37 6.60
N MET A 74 -4.12 4.58 6.63
CA MET A 74 -5.21 4.61 5.66
C MET A 74 -5.91 5.97 5.68
N GLY A 75 -5.98 6.63 6.84
CA GLY A 75 -6.40 8.02 6.92
C GLY A 75 -5.55 8.93 6.04
N ILE A 76 -4.24 8.90 6.22
CA ILE A 76 -3.29 9.74 5.47
C ILE A 76 -3.34 9.42 3.98
N SER A 77 -3.33 8.13 3.62
CA SER A 77 -3.41 7.67 2.23
C SER A 77 -4.71 8.10 1.54
N THR A 78 -5.85 7.98 2.23
CA THR A 78 -7.16 8.35 1.67
C THR A 78 -7.28 9.85 1.50
N GLY A 79 -6.89 10.64 2.50
CA GLY A 79 -6.90 12.11 2.42
C GLY A 79 -5.99 12.63 1.30
N ALA A 80 -4.80 12.04 1.16
CA ALA A 80 -3.87 12.28 0.06
C ALA A 80 -4.49 11.95 -1.30
N GLY A 81 -5.03 10.73 -1.46
CA GLY A 81 -5.61 10.26 -2.72
C GLY A 81 -6.81 11.10 -3.20
N ILE A 82 -7.66 11.55 -2.27
CA ILE A 82 -8.79 12.43 -2.60
C ILE A 82 -8.29 13.76 -3.17
N ARG A 83 -7.31 14.40 -2.52
CA ARG A 83 -6.77 15.69 -2.98
C ARG A 83 -6.07 15.57 -4.32
N VAL A 84 -5.26 14.52 -4.50
CA VAL A 84 -4.63 14.23 -5.80
C VAL A 84 -5.68 14.11 -6.89
N SER A 85 -6.77 13.36 -6.65
CA SER A 85 -7.85 13.18 -7.62
C SER A 85 -8.59 14.50 -7.92
N GLN A 86 -8.81 15.34 -6.91
CA GLN A 86 -9.45 16.65 -7.06
C GLN A 86 -8.60 17.62 -7.90
N TYR A 87 -7.32 17.79 -7.59
CA TYR A 87 -6.44 18.70 -8.36
C TYR A 87 -6.17 18.18 -9.77
N PHE A 88 -6.08 16.87 -9.94
CA PHE A 88 -5.97 16.26 -11.26
C PHE A 88 -7.23 16.52 -12.11
N GLY A 89 -8.43 16.32 -11.55
CA GLY A 89 -9.69 16.63 -12.21
C GLY A 89 -9.88 18.12 -12.51
N ALA A 90 -9.35 19.01 -11.67
CA ALA A 90 -9.35 20.46 -11.86
C ALA A 90 -8.30 20.96 -12.88
N LYS A 91 -7.47 20.06 -13.45
CA LYS A 91 -6.35 20.38 -14.36
C LYS A 91 -5.33 21.35 -13.75
N ASP A 92 -5.26 21.42 -12.42
CA ASP A 92 -4.35 22.28 -11.68
C ASP A 92 -3.01 21.56 -11.44
N ARG A 93 -2.13 21.65 -12.44
CA ARG A 93 -0.83 20.95 -12.46
C ARG A 93 0.12 21.42 -11.36
N GLU A 94 0.06 22.69 -11.00
CA GLU A 94 0.96 23.27 -10.01
C GLU A 94 0.62 22.72 -8.62
N ASN A 95 -0.66 22.77 -8.23
CA ASN A 95 -1.08 22.22 -6.95
C ASN A 95 -1.02 20.69 -6.91
N LEU A 96 -1.27 20.01 -8.04
CA LEU A 96 -1.07 18.56 -8.14
C LEU A 96 0.38 18.15 -7.82
N SER A 97 1.36 18.86 -8.38
CA SER A 97 2.78 18.57 -8.17
C SER A 97 3.16 18.71 -6.70
N VAL A 98 2.67 19.77 -6.04
CA VAL A 98 2.97 19.99 -4.62
C VAL A 98 2.25 18.99 -3.72
N VAL A 99 1.02 18.62 -4.03
CA VAL A 99 0.28 17.61 -3.25
C VAL A 99 0.97 16.26 -3.36
N ILE A 100 1.40 15.82 -4.55
CA ILE A 100 2.13 14.56 -4.72
C ILE A 100 3.44 14.59 -3.91
N GLY A 101 4.24 15.66 -4.01
CA GLY A 101 5.48 15.81 -3.24
C GLY A 101 5.24 15.80 -1.73
N ASN A 102 4.20 16.49 -1.26
CA ASN A 102 3.78 16.49 0.15
C ASN A 102 3.35 15.11 0.61
N CYS A 103 2.61 14.36 -0.22
CA CYS A 103 2.20 12.99 0.09
C CYS A 103 3.41 12.07 0.26
N LEU A 104 4.41 12.16 -0.62
CA LEU A 104 5.64 11.38 -0.50
C LEU A 104 6.42 11.71 0.78
N THR A 105 6.53 13.00 1.14
CA THR A 105 7.17 13.43 2.39
C THR A 105 6.39 12.97 3.62
N LEU A 106 5.05 13.08 3.59
CA LEU A 106 4.18 12.60 4.68
C LEU A 106 4.29 11.09 4.85
N THR A 107 4.36 10.34 3.75
CA THR A 107 4.57 8.89 3.76
C THR A 107 5.90 8.53 4.39
N ALA A 108 6.97 9.26 4.05
CA ALA A 108 8.28 9.06 4.66
C ALA A 108 8.21 9.26 6.18
N LEU A 109 7.64 10.40 6.61
CA LEU A 109 7.52 10.74 8.03
C LEU A 109 6.68 9.71 8.80
N THR A 110 5.54 9.31 8.25
CA THR A 110 4.63 8.37 8.90
C THR A 110 5.20 6.96 8.92
N SER A 111 5.87 6.53 7.86
CA SER A 111 6.60 5.26 7.83
C SER A 111 7.69 5.20 8.89
N ALA A 112 8.44 6.30 9.08
CA ALA A 112 9.48 6.37 10.12
C ALA A 112 8.88 6.33 11.53
N ILE A 113 7.79 7.07 11.76
CA ILE A 113 7.06 7.06 13.03
C ILE A 113 6.50 5.67 13.32
N ILE A 114 5.86 5.02 12.34
CA ILE A 114 5.29 3.67 12.48
C ILE A 114 6.40 2.64 12.67
N MET A 115 7.54 2.76 11.99
CA MET A 115 8.66 1.84 12.15
C MET A 115 9.20 1.91 13.58
N VAL A 116 9.39 3.10 14.15
CA VAL A 116 9.89 3.27 15.52
C VAL A 116 8.83 2.86 16.54
N LEU A 117 7.63 3.44 16.47
CA LEU A 117 6.56 3.17 17.43
C LEU A 117 6.05 1.74 17.34
N GLY A 118 5.88 1.22 16.11
CA GLY A 118 5.46 -0.14 15.84
C GLY A 118 6.41 -1.15 16.47
N THR A 119 7.71 -1.02 16.21
CA THR A 119 8.74 -1.92 16.76
C THR A 119 8.74 -1.93 18.29
N ILE A 120 8.61 -0.77 18.94
CA ILE A 120 8.55 -0.68 20.42
C ILE A 120 7.23 -1.23 20.97
N SER A 121 6.15 -1.16 20.19
CA SER A 121 4.81 -1.57 20.63
C SER A 121 4.50 -3.05 20.38
N ILE A 122 5.37 -3.81 19.70
CA ILE A 122 5.11 -5.24 19.35
C ILE A 122 4.79 -6.06 20.61
N ASP A 123 5.72 -6.11 21.56
CA ASP A 123 5.57 -6.94 22.76
C ASP A 123 4.35 -6.56 23.63
N PRO A 124 4.09 -5.28 23.95
CA PRO A 124 2.90 -4.92 24.70
C PRO A 124 1.61 -5.16 23.92
N LEU A 125 1.58 -4.98 22.59
CA LEU A 125 0.42 -5.32 21.76
C LEU A 125 0.14 -6.82 21.76
N LEU A 126 1.17 -7.65 21.60
CA LEU A 126 1.01 -9.11 21.59
C LEU A 126 0.50 -9.66 22.92
N ARG A 127 0.96 -9.07 24.04
CA ARG A 127 0.44 -9.39 25.38
C ARG A 127 -0.99 -8.90 25.57
N LEU A 128 -1.34 -7.71 25.07
CA LEU A 128 -2.70 -7.20 25.12
C LEU A 128 -3.69 -8.08 24.34
N PHE A 129 -3.26 -8.64 23.22
CA PHE A 129 -4.06 -9.57 22.42
C PHE A 129 -4.11 -11.01 22.97
N ASN A 130 -3.54 -11.27 24.16
CA ASN A 130 -3.45 -12.61 24.75
C ASN A 130 -2.88 -13.66 23.77
N THR A 131 -1.83 -13.30 23.03
CA THR A 131 -1.18 -14.21 22.08
C THR A 131 -0.59 -15.41 22.83
N PRO A 132 -0.94 -16.66 22.48
CA PRO A 132 -0.40 -17.85 23.14
C PRO A 132 1.14 -17.91 23.07
N GLU A 133 1.79 -18.36 24.16
CA GLU A 133 3.26 -18.46 24.23
C GLU A 133 3.86 -19.28 23.09
N ALA A 134 3.16 -20.34 22.65
CA ALA A 134 3.58 -21.21 21.55
C ALA A 134 3.81 -20.46 20.22
N ILE A 135 3.03 -19.40 19.95
CA ILE A 135 3.15 -18.62 18.71
C ILE A 135 3.76 -17.23 18.93
N PHE A 136 3.92 -16.79 20.18
CA PHE A 136 4.40 -15.45 20.54
C PHE A 136 5.72 -15.08 19.84
N GLY A 137 6.69 -16.00 19.85
CA GLY A 137 8.00 -15.77 19.22
C GLY A 137 7.91 -15.66 17.68
N MET A 138 7.07 -16.48 17.04
CA MET A 138 6.84 -16.41 15.60
C MET A 138 6.12 -15.12 15.20
N THR A 139 5.06 -14.75 15.93
CA THR A 139 4.29 -13.54 15.70
C THR A 139 5.13 -12.28 15.92
N SER A 140 5.96 -12.25 16.96
CA SER A 140 6.87 -11.13 17.23
C SER A 140 7.91 -10.96 16.13
N SER A 141 8.55 -12.06 15.70
CA SER A 141 9.52 -12.04 14.60
C SER A 141 8.90 -11.57 13.29
N TYR A 142 7.68 -12.03 12.99
CA TYR A 142 6.91 -11.58 11.84
C TYR A 142 6.63 -10.07 11.88
N LEU A 143 6.11 -9.56 13.00
CA LEU A 143 5.79 -8.15 13.16
C LEU A 143 7.03 -7.25 13.09
N HIS A 144 8.16 -7.68 13.65
CA HIS A 144 9.42 -6.96 13.54
C HIS A 144 9.85 -6.75 12.09
N VAL A 145 9.83 -7.83 11.30
CA VAL A 145 10.18 -7.77 9.88
C VAL A 145 9.23 -6.85 9.11
N VAL A 146 7.93 -7.03 9.32
CA VAL A 146 6.90 -6.25 8.63
C VAL A 146 6.98 -4.77 9.00
N PHE A 147 7.29 -4.42 10.26
CA PHE A 147 7.43 -3.02 10.68
C PHE A 147 8.68 -2.36 10.14
N ILE A 148 9.81 -3.07 10.07
CA ILE A 148 11.00 -2.55 9.40
C ILE A 148 10.71 -2.32 7.91
N GLY A 149 9.95 -3.22 7.29
CA GLY A 149 9.55 -3.13 5.89
C GLY A 149 8.34 -2.24 5.59
N ILE A 150 7.71 -1.63 6.60
CA ILE A 150 6.42 -0.93 6.45
C ILE A 150 6.48 0.17 5.39
N ALA A 151 7.63 0.83 5.26
CA ALA A 151 7.84 1.89 4.28
C ALA A 151 7.51 1.42 2.86
N GLY A 152 7.93 0.22 2.46
CA GLY A 152 7.62 -0.33 1.14
C GLY A 152 6.12 -0.43 0.90
N SER A 153 5.40 -0.94 1.91
CA SER A 153 3.95 -1.08 1.87
C SER A 153 3.22 0.25 1.78
N LEU A 154 3.63 1.22 2.61
CA LEU A 154 3.03 2.55 2.65
C LEU A 154 3.26 3.29 1.32
N TYR A 155 4.49 3.25 0.80
CA TYR A 155 4.82 3.86 -0.48
C TYR A 155 4.06 3.22 -1.63
N TYR A 156 4.02 1.88 -1.70
CA TYR A 156 3.26 1.19 -2.73
C TYR A 156 1.79 1.59 -2.72
N ASN A 157 1.19 1.69 -1.53
CA ASN A 157 -0.23 2.03 -1.37
C ASN A 157 -0.53 3.46 -1.83
N ILE A 158 0.27 4.43 -1.40
CA ILE A 158 0.11 5.84 -1.81
C ILE A 158 0.41 6.03 -3.29
N LEU A 159 1.48 5.44 -3.82
CA LEU A 159 1.84 5.55 -5.24
C LEU A 159 0.77 4.91 -6.13
N SER A 160 0.25 3.74 -5.74
CA SER A 160 -0.86 3.10 -6.44
C SER A 160 -2.14 3.92 -6.34
N GLY A 161 -2.40 4.55 -5.18
CA GLY A 161 -3.49 5.50 -4.99
C GLY A 161 -3.37 6.72 -5.92
N ILE A 162 -2.18 7.31 -6.02
CA ILE A 162 -1.89 8.43 -6.92
C ILE A 162 -2.09 8.02 -8.38
N LEU A 163 -1.53 6.89 -8.81
CA LEU A 163 -1.71 6.38 -10.18
C LEU A 163 -3.19 6.19 -10.53
N ARG A 164 -3.98 5.61 -9.62
CA ARG A 164 -5.44 5.49 -9.78
C ARG A 164 -6.13 6.85 -9.84
N GLY A 165 -5.75 7.80 -8.98
CA GLY A 165 -6.28 9.17 -8.97
C GLY A 165 -5.95 9.96 -10.25
N LEU A 166 -4.81 9.65 -10.88
CA LEU A 166 -4.43 10.16 -12.21
C LEU A 166 -5.14 9.43 -13.37
N GLY A 167 -5.98 8.42 -13.08
CA GLY A 167 -6.67 7.61 -14.10
C GLY A 167 -5.84 6.46 -14.69
N ASP A 168 -4.63 6.20 -14.21
CA ASP A 168 -3.77 5.08 -14.62
C ASP A 168 -3.92 3.86 -13.67
N SER A 169 -5.15 3.35 -13.60
CA SER A 169 -5.48 2.19 -12.78
C SER A 169 -4.86 0.88 -13.29
N LEU A 170 -4.52 0.81 -14.58
CA LEU A 170 -3.92 -0.37 -15.20
C LEU A 170 -2.45 -0.55 -14.78
N SER A 171 -1.70 0.53 -14.64
CA SER A 171 -0.33 0.44 -14.09
C SER A 171 -0.35 -0.01 -12.63
N ALA A 172 -1.23 0.58 -11.81
CA ALA A 172 -1.39 0.19 -10.42
C ALA A 172 -1.74 -1.31 -10.31
N LEU A 173 -2.64 -1.80 -11.16
CA LEU A 173 -2.98 -3.23 -11.24
C LEU A 173 -1.79 -4.09 -11.67
N GLY A 174 -1.05 -3.67 -12.70
CA GLY A 174 0.13 -4.40 -13.19
C GLY A 174 1.20 -4.53 -12.12
N PHE A 175 1.45 -3.47 -11.33
CA PHE A 175 2.37 -3.51 -10.20
C PHE A 175 1.87 -4.40 -9.06
N LEU A 176 0.57 -4.42 -8.79
CA LEU A 176 -0.01 -5.36 -7.82
C LEU A 176 0.23 -6.82 -8.22
N LEU A 177 -0.06 -7.15 -9.48
CA LEU A 177 0.12 -8.51 -10.01
C LEU A 177 1.59 -8.93 -10.01
N LEU A 178 2.49 -8.00 -10.34
CA LEU A 178 3.93 -8.23 -10.26
C LEU A 178 4.38 -8.43 -8.81
N SER A 179 3.88 -7.63 -7.86
CA SER A 179 4.13 -7.80 -6.43
C SER A 179 3.69 -9.18 -5.97
N ALA A 180 2.49 -9.59 -6.36
CA ALA A 180 1.92 -10.88 -6.00
C ALA A 180 2.75 -12.04 -6.55
N ALA A 181 3.11 -11.98 -7.84
CA ALA A 181 3.94 -13.00 -8.47
C ALA A 181 5.34 -13.08 -7.83
N LEU A 182 5.97 -11.92 -7.59
CA LEU A 182 7.28 -11.87 -6.93
C LEU A 182 7.21 -12.43 -5.51
N ASN A 183 6.19 -12.06 -4.74
CA ASN A 183 6.00 -12.53 -3.38
C ASN A 183 5.87 -14.05 -3.34
N VAL A 184 4.99 -14.65 -4.14
CA VAL A 184 4.85 -16.13 -4.18
C VAL A 184 6.15 -16.83 -4.57
N VAL A 185 6.90 -16.29 -5.53
CA VAL A 185 8.20 -16.87 -5.94
C VAL A 185 9.23 -16.75 -4.81
N LEU A 186 9.29 -15.60 -4.14
CA LEU A 186 10.19 -15.34 -3.02
C LEU A 186 9.80 -16.18 -1.79
N ASP A 187 8.51 -16.36 -1.51
CA ASP A 187 7.98 -17.20 -0.43
C ASP A 187 8.44 -18.64 -0.63
N LEU A 188 8.18 -19.20 -1.81
CA LEU A 188 8.61 -20.55 -2.15
C LEU A 188 10.14 -20.67 -2.06
N TRP A 189 10.89 -19.66 -2.50
CA TRP A 189 12.34 -19.70 -2.44
C TRP A 189 12.89 -19.63 -1.00
N PHE A 190 12.43 -18.69 -0.17
CA PHE A 190 12.88 -18.56 1.22
C PHE A 190 12.41 -19.71 2.10
N VAL A 191 11.18 -20.17 1.93
CA VAL A 191 10.63 -21.27 2.73
C VAL A 191 11.27 -22.60 2.33
N ILE A 192 11.38 -22.91 1.03
CA ILE A 192 11.88 -24.21 0.58
C ILE A 192 13.42 -24.29 0.59
N SER A 193 14.15 -23.23 0.20
CA SER A 193 15.63 -23.29 0.13
C SER A 193 16.31 -22.92 1.45
N PHE A 194 15.79 -21.96 2.21
CA PHE A 194 16.43 -21.48 3.44
C PHE A 194 15.76 -22.00 4.72
N GLY A 195 14.57 -22.59 4.64
CA GLY A 195 13.83 -23.08 5.81
C GLY A 195 13.40 -21.95 6.76
N TRP A 196 13.35 -20.70 6.30
CA TRP A 196 13.13 -19.52 7.14
C TRP A 196 11.69 -19.33 7.63
N GLY A 197 10.79 -20.28 7.36
CA GLY A 197 9.41 -20.28 7.82
C GLY A 197 8.73 -18.91 7.77
N VAL A 198 8.18 -18.47 8.91
CA VAL A 198 7.46 -17.18 9.05
C VAL A 198 8.33 -15.96 8.74
N PHE A 199 9.62 -16.01 9.10
CA PHE A 199 10.57 -14.93 8.82
C PHE A 199 10.80 -14.78 7.30
N GLY A 200 10.91 -15.92 6.58
CA GLY A 200 11.05 -15.93 5.13
C GLY A 200 9.86 -15.31 4.40
N VAL A 201 8.64 -15.62 4.84
CA VAL A 201 7.39 -15.05 4.29
C VAL A 201 7.32 -13.54 4.49
N ALA A 202 7.65 -13.08 5.70
CA ALA A 202 7.67 -11.65 5.99
C ALA A 202 8.70 -10.91 5.11
N GLN A 203 9.87 -11.50 4.89
CA GLN A 203 10.92 -10.95 4.04
C GLN A 203 10.52 -10.88 2.57
N ALA A 204 9.93 -11.95 2.04
CA ALA A 204 9.39 -11.98 0.69
C ALA A 204 8.35 -10.87 0.46
N THR A 205 7.45 -10.69 1.42
CA THR A 205 6.41 -9.66 1.39
C THR A 205 7.02 -8.26 1.33
N VAL A 206 7.99 -7.97 2.21
CA VAL A 206 8.67 -6.68 2.25
C VAL A 206 9.42 -6.41 0.94
N ILE A 207 10.15 -7.39 0.41
CA ILE A 207 10.90 -7.26 -0.84
C ILE A 207 9.94 -7.00 -2.01
N ALA A 208 8.85 -7.76 -2.12
CA ALA A 208 7.85 -7.59 -3.17
C ALA A 208 7.21 -6.20 -3.14
N GLN A 209 6.88 -5.70 -1.95
CA GLN A 209 6.30 -4.36 -1.78
C GLN A 209 7.30 -3.25 -2.08
N VAL A 210 8.57 -3.40 -1.69
CA VAL A 210 9.64 -2.44 -2.04
C VAL A 210 9.89 -2.37 -3.54
N VAL A 211 9.94 -3.52 -4.22
CA VAL A 211 10.10 -3.57 -5.69
C VAL A 211 8.91 -2.87 -6.37
N SER A 212 7.69 -3.17 -5.93
CA SER A 212 6.48 -2.57 -6.49
C SER A 212 6.37 -1.08 -6.22
N ALA A 213 6.74 -0.63 -5.03
CA ALA A 213 6.86 0.79 -4.69
C ALA A 213 7.89 1.49 -5.59
N THR A 214 9.05 0.87 -5.81
CA THR A 214 10.11 1.44 -6.64
C THR A 214 9.66 1.57 -8.10
N LEU A 215 9.01 0.55 -8.65
CA LEU A 215 8.47 0.58 -10.01
C LEU A 215 7.36 1.62 -10.17
N ALA A 216 6.46 1.73 -9.18
CA ALA A 216 5.42 2.75 -9.16
C ALA A 216 6.03 4.16 -9.09
N TYR A 217 7.08 4.36 -8.30
CA TYR A 217 7.80 5.63 -8.20
C TYR A 217 8.52 6.01 -9.51
N ILE A 218 9.20 5.04 -10.15
CA ILE A 218 9.84 5.26 -11.46
C ILE A 218 8.79 5.63 -12.52
N LYS A 219 7.63 4.98 -12.50
CA LYS A 219 6.57 5.33 -13.44
C LYS A 219 6.03 6.72 -13.16
N LEU A 220 5.78 7.06 -11.89
CA LEU A 220 5.32 8.38 -11.48
C LEU A 220 6.30 9.48 -11.93
N THR A 221 7.60 9.32 -11.70
CA THR A 221 8.63 10.29 -12.14
C THR A 221 8.79 10.40 -13.66
N ARG A 222 8.32 9.40 -14.42
CA ARG A 222 8.28 9.43 -15.89
C ARG A 222 7.01 10.10 -16.44
N MET A 223 5.99 10.39 -15.64
CA MET A 223 4.76 11.09 -16.05
C MET A 223 4.93 12.62 -16.06
N LYS A 224 6.05 13.10 -16.64
CA LYS A 224 6.38 14.54 -16.73
C LYS A 224 5.35 15.36 -17.50
N GLU A 225 4.56 14.72 -18.36
CA GLU A 225 3.48 15.38 -19.09
C GLU A 225 2.28 15.76 -18.21
N SER A 226 2.17 15.22 -16.99
CA SER A 226 1.03 15.48 -16.08
C SER A 226 1.40 16.36 -14.88
N PHE A 227 2.61 16.25 -14.35
CA PHE A 227 3.10 17.04 -13.20
C PHE A 227 4.65 17.05 -13.17
N GLU A 228 5.25 18.03 -12.49
CA GLU A 228 6.70 18.12 -12.31
C GLU A 228 7.07 18.06 -10.82
N LEU A 229 7.82 17.02 -10.45
CA LEU A 229 8.35 16.88 -9.10
C LEU A 229 9.65 17.67 -8.95
N THR A 230 9.54 18.90 -8.43
CA THR A 230 10.68 19.77 -8.11
C THR A 230 11.04 19.68 -6.62
N ARG A 231 12.28 19.98 -6.21
CA ARG A 231 12.67 19.96 -4.78
C ARG A 231 11.77 20.81 -3.88
N ASP A 232 11.20 21.90 -4.39
CA ASP A 232 10.25 22.73 -3.64
C ASP A 232 8.89 22.04 -3.41
N THR A 233 8.49 21.07 -4.24
CA THR A 233 7.24 20.31 -4.07
C THR A 233 7.29 19.36 -2.85
N PHE A 234 8.48 19.01 -2.38
CA PHE A 234 8.68 18.18 -1.18
C PHE A 234 8.53 18.96 0.13
N ARG A 235 8.48 20.31 0.08
CA ARG A 235 8.27 21.13 1.27
C ARG A 235 6.84 20.97 1.76
N LEU A 236 6.69 20.54 3.01
CA LEU A 236 5.40 20.37 3.66
C LEU A 236 4.67 21.71 3.75
N ARG A 237 3.55 21.86 3.04
CA ARG A 237 2.69 23.03 3.14
C ARG A 237 1.56 22.76 4.13
N LYS A 238 1.41 23.64 5.14
CA LYS A 238 0.51 23.43 6.29
C LYS A 238 -0.96 23.30 5.87
N ASP A 239 -1.37 24.00 4.83
CA ASP A 239 -2.68 23.91 4.17
C ASP A 239 -2.95 22.49 3.65
N VAL A 240 -2.02 21.93 2.87
CA VAL A 240 -2.15 20.57 2.31
C VAL A 240 -2.17 19.52 3.42
N VAL A 241 -1.29 19.64 4.42
CA VAL A 241 -1.23 18.70 5.56
C VAL A 241 -2.52 18.75 6.38
N LYS A 242 -3.04 19.95 6.69
CA LYS A 242 -4.27 20.12 7.48
C LYS A 242 -5.48 19.50 6.76
N ASP A 243 -5.51 19.61 5.44
CA ASP A 243 -6.57 19.04 4.62
C ASP A 243 -6.49 17.51 4.53
N ILE A 244 -5.28 16.96 4.39
CA ILE A 244 -5.05 15.50 4.44
C ILE A 244 -5.48 14.94 5.80
N ILE A 245 -5.12 15.62 6.90
CA ILE A 245 -5.52 15.17 8.26
C ILE A 245 -7.04 15.27 8.44
N LYS A 246 -7.69 16.37 8.00
CA LYS A 246 -9.15 16.51 8.10
C LYS A 246 -9.92 15.42 7.36
N LEU A 247 -9.42 15.01 6.18
CA LEU A 247 -10.04 13.93 5.39
C LEU A 247 -9.62 12.55 5.88
N GLY A 248 -8.41 12.44 6.42
CA GLY A 248 -7.82 11.17 6.82
C GLY A 248 -8.22 10.69 8.20
N VAL A 249 -8.37 11.58 9.18
CA VAL A 249 -8.79 11.20 10.55
C VAL A 249 -10.13 10.45 10.55
N PRO A 250 -11.19 10.91 9.85
CA PRO A 250 -12.44 10.16 9.74
C PRO A 250 -12.23 8.75 9.17
N ALA A 251 -11.48 8.62 8.08
CA ALA A 251 -11.23 7.33 7.44
C ALA A 251 -10.41 6.38 8.33
N GLY A 252 -9.40 6.89 9.04
CA GLY A 252 -8.62 6.09 9.99
C GLY A 252 -9.45 5.63 11.19
N VAL A 253 -10.31 6.50 11.72
CA VAL A 253 -11.25 6.14 12.81
C VAL A 253 -12.24 5.09 12.35
N THR A 254 -12.82 5.23 11.14
CA THR A 254 -13.69 4.20 10.56
C THR A 254 -12.97 2.86 10.45
N GLN A 255 -11.72 2.85 10.00
CA GLN A 255 -10.94 1.63 9.86
C GLN A 255 -10.58 0.99 11.22
N MET A 256 -10.32 1.80 12.26
CA MET A 256 -10.14 1.30 13.63
C MET A 256 -11.41 0.68 14.18
N ILE A 257 -12.58 1.28 13.94
CA ILE A 257 -13.88 0.73 14.36
C ILE A 257 -14.15 -0.62 13.70
N PHE A 258 -13.81 -0.79 12.42
CA PHE A 258 -13.94 -2.08 11.74
C PHE A 258 -12.91 -3.14 12.19
N SER A 259 -11.85 -2.73 12.88
CA SER A 259 -10.79 -3.62 13.36
C SER A 259 -11.02 -4.13 14.79
N LEU A 260 -12.03 -3.61 15.50
CA LEU A 260 -12.49 -4.03 16.83
C LEU A 260 -13.59 -5.09 16.72
#